data_AF-A0A183DSV8-F1
#
_entry.id   AF-A0A183DSV8-F1
#
_cell.length_a   1.000
_cell.length_b   1.000
_cell.length_c   1.000
_cell.angle_alpha   90.00
_cell.angle_beta   90.00
_cell.angle_gamma   90.00
#
_symmetry.space_group_name_H-M   'P 1'
#
loop_
_entity.id
_entity.type
_entity.pdbx_description
1 polymer ?
#
loop_
_entity_poly.entity_id
_entity_poly.type
_entity_poly.pdbx_seq_one_letter_code
_entity_poly.pdbx_strand_id
1 'polypeptide(L)'
;MSVSQVLLYLLTVIAAAAAWPDGAPCIHAVFESMNPLEAVEHQGGLQLTDPPYRIDVREKCYWMNQPVELSLKGNTSADRFRGFVIQPISYKGPKQGRRIGHFLRLDDNGSWQQECFRFKDSVTHSHDEKKKNIKLWWKNEYSDEDYVQFVATVVKAQKMFWVKAVKSVPIPPCRYERNGIQNYSPDPVTPPPPVRPFVERIGF
;
A
#
# COMPACT_ATOMS: atom_id res chain seq x y z
N MET A 1 -29.62 -18.83 32.76
CA MET A 1 -29.43 -18.22 31.43
C MET A 1 -30.34 -18.95 30.46
N SER A 2 -31.21 -18.23 29.75
CA SER A 2 -32.11 -18.89 28.77
C SER A 2 -31.33 -19.29 27.52
N VAL A 3 -31.84 -20.26 26.76
CA VAL A 3 -31.23 -20.72 25.50
C VAL A 3 -31.01 -19.55 24.53
N SER A 4 -31.93 -18.59 24.51
CA SER A 4 -31.82 -17.35 23.72
C SER A 4 -30.64 -16.46 24.15
N GLN A 5 -30.35 -16.37 25.45
CA GLN A 5 -29.19 -15.62 25.95
C GLN A 5 -27.88 -16.28 25.54
N VAL A 6 -27.79 -17.61 25.65
CA VAL A 6 -26.61 -18.38 25.23
C VAL A 6 -26.35 -18.22 23.73
N LEU A 7 -27.41 -18.23 22.90
CA LEU A 7 -27.30 -18.01 21.45
C LEU A 7 -26.80 -16.60 21.11
N LEU A 8 -27.30 -15.57 21.80
CA LEU A 8 -26.84 -14.19 21.61
C LEU A 8 -25.37 -14.03 22.00
N TYR A 9 -24.95 -14.59 23.13
CA TYR A 9 -23.55 -14.56 23.54
C TYR A 9 -22.64 -15.29 22.53
N LEU A 10 -23.05 -16.46 22.04
CA LEU A 10 -22.32 -17.19 20.99
C LEU A 10 -22.23 -16.38 19.69
N LEU A 11 -23.30 -15.73 19.24
CA LEU A 11 -23.29 -14.86 18.06
C LEU A 11 -22.33 -13.66 18.23
N THR A 12 -22.30 -13.03 19.41
CA THR A 12 -21.38 -11.91 19.68
C THR A 12 -19.91 -12.34 19.71
N VAL A 13 -19.61 -13.52 20.26
CA VAL A 13 -18.24 -14.06 20.31
C VAL A 13 -17.76 -14.48 18.92
N ILE A 14 -18.64 -15.04 18.08
CA ILE A 14 -18.31 -15.43 16.70
C ILE A 14 -18.08 -14.18 15.82
N ALA A 15 -18.89 -13.13 15.98
CA ALA A 15 -18.71 -11.88 15.22
C ALA A 15 -17.38 -11.17 15.56
N ALA A 16 -16.95 -11.21 16.83
CA ALA A 16 -15.68 -10.63 17.27
C ALA A 16 -14.44 -11.39 16.76
N ALA A 17 -14.58 -12.68 16.43
CA ALA A 17 -13.47 -13.51 15.97
C ALA A 17 -13.18 -13.43 14.45
N ALA A 18 -14.08 -12.84 13.65
CA ALA A 18 -14.09 -12.99 12.19
C ALA A 18 -14.02 -11.69 11.37
N ALA A 19 -13.60 -10.56 11.96
CA ALA A 19 -13.58 -9.28 11.23
C ALA A 19 -12.21 -8.59 11.29
N TRP A 20 -11.19 -9.25 10.75
CA TRP A 20 -10.03 -8.51 10.24
C TRP A 20 -10.37 -8.09 8.81
N PRO A 21 -10.21 -6.80 8.46
CA PRO A 21 -10.55 -6.37 7.11
C PRO A 21 -9.56 -7.00 6.11
N ASP A 22 -10.13 -7.60 5.08
CA ASP A 22 -9.41 -7.99 3.88
C ASP A 22 -8.99 -6.72 3.11
N GLY A 23 -7.83 -6.18 3.49
CA GLY A 23 -7.25 -4.99 2.85
C GLY A 23 -7.41 -3.68 3.62
N ALA A 24 -6.85 -2.62 3.05
CA ALA A 24 -6.92 -1.28 3.63
C ALA A 24 -8.34 -0.67 3.48
N PRO A 25 -8.89 -0.03 4.53
CA PRO A 25 -10.21 0.60 4.49
C PRO A 25 -10.37 1.66 3.38
N CYS A 26 -11.56 1.72 2.76
CA CYS A 26 -11.93 2.79 1.82
C CYS A 26 -12.38 4.08 2.51
N ILE A 27 -11.53 4.62 3.37
CA ILE A 27 -11.73 5.93 4.02
C ILE A 27 -10.74 6.91 3.41
N HIS A 28 -11.19 8.11 3.01
CA HIS A 28 -10.34 9.10 2.33
C HIS A 28 -9.04 9.39 3.08
N ALA A 29 -9.10 9.54 4.41
CA ALA A 29 -7.91 9.77 5.23
C ALA A 29 -6.90 8.63 5.09
N VAL A 30 -7.33 7.38 5.28
CA VAL A 30 -6.51 6.16 5.15
C VAL A 30 -5.96 6.00 3.74
N PHE A 31 -6.79 6.23 2.73
CA PHE A 31 -6.43 6.09 1.32
C PHE A 31 -5.33 7.09 0.92
N GLU A 32 -5.45 8.35 1.32
CA GLU A 32 -4.46 9.39 1.00
C GLU A 32 -3.19 9.28 1.85
N SER A 33 -3.35 8.98 3.15
CA SER A 33 -2.22 8.92 4.08
C SER A 33 -1.43 7.61 3.94
N MET A 34 -2.07 6.54 3.46
CA MET A 34 -1.56 5.17 3.47
C MET A 34 -1.06 4.75 4.87
N ASN A 35 -1.63 5.33 5.93
CA ASN A 35 -1.10 5.24 7.29
C ASN A 35 -1.97 4.30 8.15
N PRO A 36 -1.45 3.14 8.62
CA PRO A 36 -2.18 2.26 9.52
C PRO A 36 -2.53 2.92 10.86
N LEU A 37 -1.82 3.98 11.27
CA LEU A 37 -2.11 4.72 12.51
C LEU A 37 -3.47 5.45 12.49
N GLU A 38 -4.14 5.53 11.35
CA GLU A 38 -5.53 5.98 11.25
C GLU A 38 -6.49 5.07 12.02
N ALA A 39 -6.04 3.88 12.45
CA ALA A 39 -6.76 3.01 13.36
C ALA A 39 -6.01 2.87 14.69
N VAL A 40 -6.74 2.94 15.80
CA VAL A 40 -6.18 3.00 17.16
C VAL A 40 -5.40 1.71 17.50
N GLU A 41 -5.85 0.58 16.97
CA GLU A 41 -5.25 -0.74 17.13
C GLU A 41 -3.80 -0.84 16.62
N HIS A 42 -3.38 0.07 15.73
CA HIS A 42 -2.03 0.12 15.16
C HIS A 42 -1.09 1.08 15.90
N GLN A 43 -1.57 1.77 16.95
CA GLN A 43 -0.74 2.70 17.72
C GLN A 43 0.52 2.03 18.30
N GLY A 44 1.64 2.76 18.23
CA GLY A 44 2.96 2.30 18.65
C GLY A 44 3.67 1.35 17.68
N GLY A 45 3.07 1.04 16.52
CA GLY A 45 3.65 0.09 15.56
C GLY A 45 4.56 0.67 14.48
N LEU A 46 4.59 1.99 14.35
CA LEU A 46 5.35 2.69 13.31
C LEU A 46 6.85 2.41 13.44
N GLN A 47 7.46 2.00 12.34
CA GLN A 47 8.90 1.86 12.20
C GLN A 47 9.47 3.01 11.37
N LEU A 48 10.55 3.61 11.85
CA LEU A 48 11.31 4.67 11.16
C LEU A 48 12.68 4.18 10.66
N THR A 49 12.92 2.87 10.75
CA THR A 49 14.11 2.21 10.20
C THR A 49 13.91 1.91 8.71
N ASP A 50 15.00 1.56 8.03
CA ASP A 50 14.91 1.06 6.66
C ASP A 50 14.05 -0.22 6.61
N PRO A 51 13.02 -0.26 5.76
CA PRO A 51 12.16 -1.43 5.67
C PRO A 51 12.93 -2.62 5.07
N PRO A 52 12.74 -3.84 5.59
CA PRO A 52 13.37 -5.06 5.04
C PRO A 52 12.63 -5.57 3.78
N TYR A 53 12.10 -4.65 2.98
CA TYR A 53 11.28 -4.91 1.80
C TYR A 53 11.68 -3.96 0.68
N ARG A 54 11.41 -4.38 -0.55
CA ARG A 54 11.69 -3.59 -1.75
C ARG A 54 10.65 -3.79 -2.82
N ILE A 55 10.51 -2.78 -3.66
CA ILE A 55 9.73 -2.85 -4.91
C ILE A 55 10.72 -2.93 -6.07
N ASP A 56 10.71 -4.05 -6.76
CA ASP A 56 11.46 -4.22 -8.00
C ASP A 56 10.51 -3.99 -9.18
N VAL A 57 10.87 -3.06 -10.05
CA VAL A 57 10.18 -2.80 -11.31
C VAL A 57 10.98 -3.47 -12.43
N ARG A 58 10.30 -4.25 -13.27
CA ARG A 58 10.95 -5.03 -14.33
C ARG A 58 11.52 -4.14 -15.43
N GLU A 59 10.75 -3.14 -15.83
CA GLU A 59 11.13 -2.18 -16.86
C GLU A 59 11.85 -0.96 -16.26
N LYS A 60 12.85 -0.43 -17.00
CA LYS A 60 13.58 0.78 -16.59
C LYS A 60 12.89 2.09 -16.96
N CYS A 61 11.94 2.02 -17.88
CA CYS A 61 11.13 3.12 -18.39
C CYS A 61 9.78 2.56 -18.83
N TYR A 62 8.79 3.40 -19.10
CA TYR A 62 7.48 2.96 -19.56
C TYR A 62 7.03 3.65 -20.85
N TRP A 63 6.14 2.98 -21.60
CA TRP A 63 5.36 3.58 -22.68
C TRP A 63 3.90 3.67 -22.27
N MET A 64 3.18 4.65 -22.80
CA MET A 64 1.73 4.70 -22.64
C MET A 64 1.07 3.42 -23.14
N ASN A 65 0.02 3.01 -22.44
CA ASN A 65 -0.77 1.81 -22.72
C ASN A 65 0.01 0.49 -22.68
N GLN A 66 1.31 0.50 -22.31
CA GLN A 66 2.08 -0.71 -22.08
C GLN A 66 2.08 -1.07 -20.60
N PRO A 67 1.69 -2.31 -20.24
CA PRO A 67 1.85 -2.82 -18.88
C PRO A 67 3.31 -2.86 -18.42
N VAL A 68 3.54 -2.45 -17.19
CA VAL A 68 4.80 -2.54 -16.45
C VAL A 68 4.61 -3.54 -15.31
N GLU A 69 5.52 -4.51 -15.19
CA GLU A 69 5.51 -5.48 -14.09
C GLU A 69 6.30 -4.93 -12.91
N LEU A 70 5.72 -5.01 -11.71
CA LEU A 70 6.40 -4.71 -10.47
C LEU A 70 6.15 -5.79 -9.42
N SER A 71 7.09 -5.92 -8.49
CA SER A 71 7.03 -6.91 -7.41
C SER A 71 7.41 -6.30 -6.08
N LEU A 72 6.56 -6.48 -5.06
CA LEU A 72 6.89 -6.16 -3.67
C LEU A 72 7.35 -7.44 -2.97
N LYS A 73 8.56 -7.44 -2.43
CA LYS A 73 9.16 -8.62 -1.79
C LYS A 73 10.05 -8.26 -0.60
N GLY A 74 10.23 -9.26 0.27
CA GLY A 74 11.23 -9.21 1.33
C GLY A 74 12.66 -9.21 0.78
N ASN A 75 13.59 -8.56 1.50
CA ASN A 75 15.01 -8.58 1.16
C ASN A 75 15.62 -9.98 1.37
N THR A 76 15.15 -10.70 2.39
CA THR A 76 15.58 -12.06 2.70
C THR A 76 14.41 -13.06 2.69
N SER A 77 14.73 -14.35 2.84
CA SER A 77 13.73 -15.40 3.03
C SER A 77 13.05 -15.36 4.42
N ALA A 78 13.55 -14.59 5.38
CA ALA A 78 12.87 -14.38 6.65
C ALA A 78 11.87 -13.22 6.59
N ASP A 79 12.06 -12.30 5.65
CA ASP A 79 11.22 -11.12 5.50
C ASP A 79 9.90 -11.47 4.83
N ARG A 80 8.86 -11.50 5.64
CA ARG A 80 7.47 -11.72 5.25
C ARG A 80 6.64 -10.51 5.65
N PHE A 81 5.62 -10.19 4.87
CA PHE A 81 4.64 -9.16 5.20
C PHE A 81 3.24 -9.74 5.12
N ARG A 82 2.30 -9.15 5.86
CA ARG A 82 0.90 -9.59 5.91
C ARG A 82 0.01 -8.66 5.10
N GLY A 83 0.21 -7.35 5.28
CA GLY A 83 -0.53 -6.31 4.59
C GLY A 83 0.38 -5.36 3.84
N PHE A 84 -0.19 -4.69 2.85
CA PHE A 84 0.47 -3.62 2.11
C PHE A 84 -0.58 -2.71 1.47
N VAL A 85 -0.15 -1.49 1.12
CA VAL A 85 -0.82 -0.60 0.17
C VAL A 85 0.25 -0.07 -0.79
N ILE A 86 0.00 -0.06 -2.10
CA ILE A 86 0.92 0.48 -3.11
C ILE A 86 0.18 1.51 -3.96
N GLN A 87 0.81 2.67 -4.17
CA GLN A 87 0.32 3.73 -5.05
C GLN A 87 1.41 4.15 -6.05
N PRO A 88 1.06 4.41 -7.33
CA PRO A 88 1.95 4.96 -8.34
C PRO A 88 1.90 6.49 -8.26
N ILE A 89 2.99 7.11 -7.82
CA ILE A 89 3.07 8.56 -7.56
C ILE A 89 3.92 9.23 -8.63
N SER A 90 3.46 10.36 -9.17
CA SER A 90 4.28 11.26 -10.01
C SER A 90 5.48 11.73 -9.19
N TYR A 91 6.68 11.37 -9.64
CA TYR A 91 7.92 11.65 -8.95
C TYR A 91 8.41 13.06 -9.32
N LYS A 92 8.47 13.95 -8.33
CA LYS A 92 8.95 15.33 -8.45
C LYS A 92 10.09 15.61 -7.48
N GLY A 93 10.98 14.64 -7.30
CA GLY A 93 12.05 14.68 -6.29
C GLY A 93 11.49 14.50 -4.87
N PRO A 94 12.00 15.27 -3.87
CA PRO A 94 11.55 15.15 -2.48
C PRO A 94 10.07 15.47 -2.25
N LYS A 95 9.41 16.13 -3.21
CA LYS A 95 7.98 16.43 -3.15
C LYS A 95 7.20 15.30 -3.81
N GLN A 96 6.26 14.72 -3.07
CA GLN A 96 5.33 13.73 -3.62
C GLN A 96 4.37 14.41 -4.61
N GLY A 97 4.18 13.80 -5.77
CA GLY A 97 3.19 14.23 -6.76
C GLY A 97 1.82 13.57 -6.55
N ARG A 98 0.97 13.71 -7.57
CA ARG A 98 -0.34 13.05 -7.65
C ARG A 98 -0.19 11.58 -8.03
N ARG A 99 -1.20 10.76 -7.76
CA ARG A 99 -1.29 9.40 -8.29
C ARG A 99 -1.46 9.41 -9.81
N ILE A 100 -0.83 8.47 -10.51
CA ILE A 100 -0.84 8.40 -11.99
C ILE A 100 -0.97 6.97 -12.51
N GLY A 101 -1.75 6.80 -13.58
CA GLY A 101 -2.05 5.49 -14.16
C GLY A 101 -2.90 4.62 -13.23
N HIS A 102 -2.93 3.33 -13.52
CA HIS A 102 -3.71 2.36 -12.78
C HIS A 102 -3.10 0.98 -12.79
N PHE A 103 -3.43 0.23 -11.76
CA PHE A 103 -3.13 -1.18 -11.71
C PHE A 103 -4.06 -1.97 -12.62
N LEU A 104 -3.46 -2.94 -13.30
CA LEU A 104 -4.14 -3.97 -14.06
C LEU A 104 -4.44 -5.14 -13.13
N ARG A 105 -5.47 -5.90 -13.48
CA ARG A 105 -5.91 -7.13 -12.80
C ARG A 105 -4.77 -7.85 -12.08
N LEU A 106 -5.01 -8.12 -10.81
CA LEU A 106 -4.00 -8.50 -9.84
C LEU A 106 -3.76 -10.01 -9.81
N ASP A 107 -2.66 -10.42 -9.16
CA ASP A 107 -2.32 -11.83 -9.00
C ASP A 107 -3.35 -12.58 -8.13
N ASP A 108 -3.57 -13.86 -8.42
CA ASP A 108 -4.46 -14.73 -7.62
C ASP A 108 -3.90 -15.03 -6.22
N ASN A 109 -2.79 -14.40 -5.83
CA ASN A 109 -1.96 -14.74 -4.66
C ASN A 109 -2.06 -13.69 -3.53
N GLY A 110 -3.20 -13.01 -3.44
CA GLY A 110 -3.53 -12.20 -2.28
C GLY A 110 -3.41 -10.69 -2.46
N SER A 111 -3.44 -10.19 -3.68
CA SER A 111 -3.53 -8.75 -3.97
C SER A 111 -4.91 -8.35 -4.52
N TRP A 112 -5.45 -7.27 -3.99
CA TRP A 112 -6.76 -6.71 -4.34
C TRP A 112 -6.65 -5.24 -4.77
N GLN A 113 -7.39 -4.89 -5.81
CA GLN A 113 -7.35 -3.53 -6.34
C GLN A 113 -8.21 -2.68 -5.44
N GLN A 114 -7.63 -1.63 -4.88
CA GLN A 114 -8.35 -0.77 -3.99
C GLN A 114 -9.24 0.15 -4.85
N GLU A 115 -10.43 -0.34 -5.23
CA GLU A 115 -11.45 0.42 -5.96
C GLU A 115 -12.18 1.44 -5.08
N CYS A 116 -11.42 2.17 -4.27
CA CYS A 116 -11.97 3.30 -3.55
C CYS A 116 -12.16 4.46 -4.53
N PHE A 117 -13.30 5.15 -4.43
CA PHE A 117 -13.56 6.39 -5.17
C PHE A 117 -13.51 6.27 -6.71
N ARG A 118 -13.72 5.06 -7.25
CA ARG A 118 -13.71 4.72 -8.70
C ARG A 118 -12.35 4.80 -9.39
N PHE A 119 -11.29 5.07 -8.65
CA PHE A 119 -9.93 5.09 -9.20
C PHE A 119 -9.27 3.73 -9.01
N LYS A 120 -8.44 3.35 -9.98
CA LYS A 120 -7.69 2.09 -10.00
C LYS A 120 -6.21 2.30 -9.68
N ASP A 121 -5.92 3.37 -8.96
CA ASP A 121 -4.59 3.94 -8.71
C ASP A 121 -4.02 3.52 -7.33
N SER A 122 -4.61 2.51 -6.70
CA SER A 122 -4.12 1.93 -5.45
C SER A 122 -4.43 0.43 -5.40
N VAL A 123 -3.57 -0.34 -4.73
CA VAL A 123 -3.75 -1.78 -4.49
C VAL A 123 -3.40 -2.12 -3.04
N THR A 124 -4.06 -3.13 -2.49
CA THR A 124 -3.86 -3.63 -1.13
C THR A 124 -3.81 -5.15 -1.11
N HIS A 125 -3.42 -5.75 0.01
CA HIS A 125 -3.65 -7.17 0.28
C HIS A 125 -5.15 -7.53 0.31
N SER A 126 -5.48 -8.77 -0.05
CA SER A 126 -6.84 -9.33 0.04
C SER A 126 -7.06 -10.29 1.22
N HIS A 127 -6.00 -10.65 1.95
CA HIS A 127 -6.04 -11.48 3.15
C HIS A 127 -4.75 -11.28 3.95
N ASP A 128 -4.71 -11.68 5.23
CA ASP A 128 -3.61 -11.38 6.15
C ASP A 128 -2.46 -12.41 6.16
N GLU A 129 -2.54 -13.45 5.31
CA GLU A 129 -1.51 -14.49 5.27
C GLU A 129 -0.13 -13.91 4.94
N LYS A 130 0.91 -14.60 5.42
CA LYS A 130 2.31 -14.17 5.25
C LYS A 130 2.74 -14.32 3.80
N LYS A 131 3.08 -13.20 3.16
CA LYS A 131 3.54 -13.11 1.78
C LYS A 131 5.05 -12.94 1.72
N LYS A 132 5.67 -13.57 0.72
CA LYS A 132 7.10 -13.42 0.40
C LYS A 132 7.32 -12.38 -0.69
N ASN A 133 6.43 -12.42 -1.66
CA ASN A 133 6.47 -11.72 -2.93
C ASN A 133 5.03 -11.59 -3.41
N ILE A 134 4.71 -10.45 -4.02
CA ILE A 134 3.49 -10.24 -4.80
C ILE A 134 3.90 -9.67 -6.15
N LYS A 135 3.13 -9.97 -7.19
CA LYS A 135 3.34 -9.41 -8.53
C LYS A 135 2.14 -8.58 -8.93
N LEU A 136 2.42 -7.43 -9.50
CA LEU A 136 1.42 -6.45 -9.89
C LEU A 136 1.77 -5.92 -11.27
N TRP A 137 0.75 -5.51 -11.99
CA TRP A 137 0.90 -4.86 -13.28
C TRP A 137 0.30 -3.48 -13.20
N TRP A 138 0.99 -2.50 -13.76
CA TRP A 138 0.53 -1.12 -13.83
C TRP A 138 0.61 -0.62 -15.26
N LYS A 139 -0.29 0.26 -15.66
CA LYS A 139 -0.19 0.97 -16.93
C LYS A 139 -0.63 2.42 -16.78
N ASN A 140 -0.11 3.26 -17.66
CA ASN A 140 -0.55 4.64 -17.79
C ASN A 140 -1.16 4.86 -19.18
N GLU A 141 -2.42 5.29 -19.22
CA GLU A 141 -3.15 5.53 -20.48
C GLU A 141 -3.20 7.01 -20.86
N TYR A 142 -2.89 7.92 -19.92
CA TYR A 142 -3.23 9.33 -20.06
C TYR A 142 -2.03 10.25 -20.27
N SER A 143 -0.83 9.86 -19.82
CA SER A 143 0.34 10.73 -19.89
C SER A 143 1.66 9.94 -19.93
N ASP A 144 2.60 10.42 -20.71
CA ASP A 144 4.00 10.00 -20.75
C ASP A 144 4.93 11.20 -20.43
N GLU A 145 4.48 12.09 -19.54
CA GLU A 145 5.24 13.27 -19.08
C GLU A 145 5.89 13.06 -17.71
N ASP A 146 5.20 12.34 -16.83
CA ASP A 146 5.59 12.18 -15.43
C ASP A 146 6.57 11.01 -15.26
N TYR A 147 7.62 11.20 -14.46
CA TYR A 147 8.33 10.07 -13.87
C TYR A 147 7.40 9.41 -12.84
N VAL A 148 7.40 8.08 -12.76
CA VAL A 148 6.51 7.34 -11.86
C VAL A 148 7.35 6.64 -10.80
N GLN A 149 7.02 6.85 -9.53
CA GLN A 149 7.58 6.09 -8.41
C GLN A 149 6.47 5.28 -7.75
N PHE A 150 6.69 3.98 -7.57
CA PHE A 150 5.79 3.14 -6.79
C PHE A 150 6.17 3.26 -5.32
N VAL A 151 5.19 3.66 -4.50
CA VAL A 151 5.37 3.91 -3.07
C VAL A 151 4.47 2.95 -2.33
N ALA A 152 5.02 2.32 -1.28
CA ALA A 152 4.28 1.37 -0.47
C ALA A 152 4.36 1.64 1.02
N THR A 153 3.24 1.35 1.69
CA THR A 153 3.18 1.07 3.11
C THR A 153 3.11 -0.44 3.28
N VAL A 154 3.96 -1.00 4.15
CA VAL A 154 4.04 -2.45 4.38
C VAL A 154 3.82 -2.77 5.85
N VAL A 155 2.99 -3.77 6.12
CA VAL A 155 2.62 -4.24 7.45
C VAL A 155 3.17 -5.65 7.66
N LYS A 156 4.09 -5.80 8.61
CA LYS A 156 4.62 -7.11 9.03
C LYS A 156 3.73 -7.75 10.10
N ALA A 157 3.28 -6.94 11.04
CA ALA A 157 2.35 -7.30 12.11
C ALA A 157 1.54 -6.05 12.51
N GLN A 158 0.47 -6.23 13.28
CA GLN A 158 -0.40 -5.14 13.72
C GLN A 158 0.36 -3.95 14.31
N LYS A 159 1.39 -4.20 15.11
CA LYS A 159 2.27 -3.16 15.69
C LYS A 159 3.68 -3.16 15.11
N MET A 160 3.81 -3.46 13.81
CA MET A 160 5.09 -3.37 13.11
C MET A 160 4.87 -3.11 11.61
N PHE A 161 5.04 -1.85 11.21
CA PHE A 161 4.80 -1.40 9.84
C PHE A 161 5.63 -0.17 9.47
N TRP A 162 5.81 0.03 8.17
CA TRP A 162 6.56 1.14 7.59
C TRP A 162 5.65 1.92 6.64
N VAL A 163 5.44 3.21 6.91
CA VAL A 163 4.49 4.06 6.17
C VAL A 163 5.20 4.78 5.03
N LYS A 164 4.74 4.59 3.79
CA LYS A 164 5.29 5.23 2.57
C LYS A 164 6.83 5.15 2.43
N ALA A 165 7.44 4.14 3.06
CA ALA A 165 8.89 4.03 3.19
C ALA A 165 9.52 3.07 2.18
N VAL A 166 8.74 2.13 1.63
CA VAL A 166 9.22 1.24 0.59
C VAL A 166 8.95 1.92 -0.76
N LYS A 167 10.00 2.38 -1.43
CA LYS A 167 9.91 3.13 -2.69
C LYS A 167 10.67 2.39 -3.79
N SER A 168 10.12 2.34 -4.99
CA SER A 168 10.87 1.88 -6.16
C SER A 168 11.85 2.95 -6.63
N VAL A 169 12.80 2.55 -7.48
CA VAL A 169 13.45 3.50 -8.40
C VAL A 169 12.36 4.11 -9.28
N PRO A 170 12.30 5.45 -9.45
CA PRO A 170 11.33 6.05 -10.36
C PRO A 170 11.63 5.66 -11.81
N ILE A 171 10.59 5.35 -12.56
CA ILE A 171 10.69 5.02 -13.99
C ILE A 171 10.25 6.23 -14.84
N PRO A 172 11.08 6.71 -15.77
CA PRO A 172 10.70 7.71 -16.76
C PRO A 172 9.81 7.13 -17.87
N PRO A 173 9.12 7.99 -18.61
CA PRO A 173 8.69 7.71 -19.96
C PRO A 173 9.88 7.36 -20.86
N CYS A 174 9.79 6.27 -21.62
CA CYS A 174 10.88 5.80 -22.49
C CYS A 174 11.26 6.80 -23.60
N ARG A 175 10.38 7.76 -23.92
CA ARG A 175 10.68 8.86 -24.84
C ARG A 175 11.72 9.85 -24.31
N TYR A 176 11.83 10.00 -22.98
CA TYR A 176 12.78 10.91 -22.35
C TYR A 176 14.07 10.19 -21.97
N GLU A 177 13.95 9.04 -21.30
CA GLU A 177 15.12 8.39 -20.71
C GLU A 177 14.95 6.86 -20.72
N ARG A 178 15.30 6.24 -21.86
CA ARG A 178 15.13 4.78 -22.08
C ARG A 178 15.93 3.92 -21.09
N ASN A 179 17.06 4.43 -20.59
CA ASN A 179 17.92 3.69 -19.68
C ASN A 179 17.46 3.76 -18.22
N GLY A 180 16.40 4.52 -17.92
CA GLY A 180 15.96 4.81 -16.56
C GLY A 180 16.92 5.71 -15.78
N ILE A 181 16.50 6.14 -14.60
CA ILE A 181 17.32 6.96 -13.70
C ILE A 181 18.56 6.16 -13.26
N GLN A 182 19.74 6.69 -13.56
CA GLN A 182 20.99 6.17 -13.02
C GLN A 182 21.28 6.79 -11.65
N ASN A 183 21.80 6.00 -10.71
CA ASN A 183 22.22 6.46 -9.37
C ASN A 183 21.08 7.03 -8.52
N TYR A 184 19.88 6.46 -8.61
CA TYR A 184 18.81 6.79 -7.68
C TYR A 184 19.24 6.47 -6.23
N SER A 185 19.10 7.46 -5.35
CA SER A 185 19.27 7.31 -3.92
C SER A 185 17.91 7.56 -3.25
N PRO A 186 17.40 6.61 -2.45
CA PRO A 186 16.13 6.80 -1.76
C PRO A 186 16.25 7.87 -0.67
N ASP A 187 15.22 8.71 -0.55
CA ASP A 187 15.15 9.64 0.58
C ASP A 187 15.11 8.85 1.91
N PRO A 188 15.66 9.41 2.99
CA PRO A 188 15.54 8.83 4.33
C PRO A 188 14.09 8.57 4.73
N VAL A 189 13.87 7.57 5.57
CA VAL A 189 12.56 7.30 6.16
C VAL A 189 12.20 8.44 7.10
N THR A 190 11.10 9.13 6.80
CA THR A 190 10.56 10.23 7.61
C THR A 190 9.27 9.81 8.32
N PRO A 191 8.97 10.36 9.50
CA PRO A 191 7.68 10.14 10.14
C PRO A 191 6.54 10.65 9.22
N PRO A 192 5.42 9.90 9.11
CA PRO A 192 4.26 10.38 8.39
C PRO A 192 3.67 11.60 9.11
N PRO A 193 2.92 12.46 8.40
CA PRO A 193 2.15 13.51 9.04
C PRO A 193 1.29 12.97 10.19
N PRO A 194 1.08 13.75 11.27
CA PRO A 194 0.20 13.35 12.34
C PRO A 194 -1.16 12.95 11.80
N VAL A 195 -1.65 11.80 12.25
CA VAL A 195 -3.03 11.38 11.99
C VAL A 195 -3.95 12.44 12.60
N ARG A 196 -4.99 12.84 11.86
CA ARG A 196 -5.97 13.77 12.43
C ARG A 196 -6.55 13.09 13.67
N PRO A 197 -6.55 13.74 14.84
CA PRO A 197 -7.15 13.15 16.02
C PRO A 197 -8.58 12.76 15.68
N PHE A 198 -8.98 11.55 16.07
CA PHE A 198 -10.39 11.18 16.04
C PHE A 198 -11.14 12.24 16.82
N VAL A 199 -11.89 13.10 16.12
CA VAL A 199 -12.92 13.89 16.77
C VAL A 199 -14.00 12.88 17.09
N GLU A 200 -13.97 12.37 18.32
CA GLU A 200 -15.09 11.66 18.90
C GLU A 200 -16.30 12.58 18.69
N ARG A 201 -17.22 12.20 17.79
CA ARG A 201 -18.48 12.92 17.67
C ARG A 201 -19.26 12.65 18.95
N ILE A 202 -19.03 13.49 19.94
CA ILE A 202 -19.91 13.62 21.09
C ILE A 202 -21.07 14.52 20.62
N GLY A 203 -22.29 13.96 20.58
CA GLY A 203 -23.56 14.67 20.33
C GLY A 203 -24.19 14.33 18.96
N PHE A 204 -25.43 13.84 18.86
CA PHE A 204 -26.62 13.99 19.72
C PHE A 204 -27.37 12.66 19.89
#